data_AF-A0A5Q4E9G9-F1
#
_entry.id   AF-A0A5Q4E9G9-F1
#
_cell.length_a   1.000
_cell.length_b   1.000
_cell.length_c   1.000
_cell.angle_alpha   90.00
_cell.angle_beta   90.00
_cell.angle_gamma   90.00
#
_symmetry.space_group_name_H-M   'P 1'
#
loop_
_entity.id
_entity.type
_entity.pdbx_description
1 polymer ?
#
loop_
_entity_poly.entity_id
_entity_poly.type
_entity_poly.pdbx_seq_one_letter_code
_entity_poly.pdbx_strand_id
1 'polypeptide(L)'
;MTQFVLYSKPGCHLCEGLEEKLAAARHLPFELEVRDITTRDDWFQRYQYEIPVLCQVTQAESGPQEMPLPRLSPRAPQARVEQLIQTYLGQSKAE
;
A
#
# COMPACT_ATOMS: atom_id res chain seq x y z
N MET A 1 1.67 11.79 -10.06
CA MET A 1 0.67 10.78 -9.64
C MET A 1 1.17 10.19 -8.34
N THR A 2 0.28 9.82 -7.43
CA THR A 2 0.69 9.22 -6.14
C THR A 2 0.94 7.74 -6.35
N GLN A 3 2.11 7.26 -5.95
CA GLN A 3 2.48 5.86 -6.04
C GLN A 3 2.31 5.20 -4.68
N PHE A 4 1.75 3.99 -4.67
CA PHE A 4 1.63 3.14 -3.50
C PHE A 4 2.35 1.81 -3.74
N VAL A 5 2.93 1.28 -2.68
CA VAL A 5 3.60 -0.02 -2.66
C VAL A 5 2.87 -0.91 -1.67
N LEU A 6 2.37 -2.05 -2.12
CA LEU A 6 1.81 -3.08 -1.26
C LEU A 6 2.83 -4.20 -1.07
N TYR A 7 3.30 -4.35 0.15
CA TYR A 7 4.09 -5.49 0.56
C TYR A 7 3.16 -6.67 0.88
N SER A 8 3.33 -7.75 0.12
CA SER A 8 2.49 -8.96 0.13
C SER A 8 3.38 -10.22 0.14
N LYS A 9 2.77 -11.40 0.29
CA LYS A 9 3.45 -12.70 0.09
C LYS A 9 2.51 -13.72 -0.54
N PRO A 10 3.02 -14.70 -1.29
CA PRO A 10 2.21 -15.79 -1.82
C PRO A 10 1.54 -16.59 -0.69
N GLY A 11 0.29 -16.97 -0.90
CA GLY A 11 -0.51 -17.72 0.08
C GLY A 11 -1.08 -16.89 1.24
N CYS A 12 -1.07 -15.55 1.13
CA CYS A 12 -1.65 -14.65 2.13
C CYS A 12 -3.08 -14.20 1.73
N HIS A 13 -4.11 -14.86 2.27
CA HIS A 13 -5.51 -14.49 2.02
C HIS A 13 -5.87 -13.05 2.43
N LEU A 14 -5.21 -12.53 3.47
CA LEU A 14 -5.41 -11.14 3.90
C LEU A 14 -4.89 -10.15 2.86
N CYS A 15 -3.80 -10.51 2.18
CA CYS A 15 -3.15 -9.69 1.19
C CYS A 15 -3.97 -9.71 -0.12
N GLU A 16 -4.38 -10.90 -0.57
CA GLU A 16 -5.28 -11.09 -1.72
C GLU A 16 -6.55 -10.21 -1.59
N GLY A 17 -7.21 -10.28 -0.43
CA GLY A 17 -8.43 -9.50 -0.20
C GLY A 17 -8.22 -7.98 -0.12
N LEU A 18 -7.00 -7.50 0.16
CA LEU A 18 -6.67 -6.07 0.07
C LEU A 18 -6.31 -5.68 -1.37
N GLU A 19 -5.57 -6.53 -2.07
CA GLU A 19 -5.20 -6.37 -3.49
C GLU A 19 -6.43 -6.23 -4.37
N GLU A 20 -7.43 -7.10 -4.19
CA GLU A 20 -8.71 -7.03 -4.92
C GLU A 20 -9.43 -5.69 -4.69
N LYS A 21 -9.42 -5.21 -3.44
CA LYS A 21 -10.06 -3.93 -3.08
C LYS A 21 -9.33 -2.74 -3.69
N LEU A 22 -8.00 -2.76 -3.69
CA LEU A 22 -7.17 -1.76 -4.35
C LEU A 22 -7.34 -1.80 -5.87
N ALA A 23 -7.48 -3.00 -6.45
CA ALA A 23 -7.77 -3.18 -7.88
C ALA A 23 -9.13 -2.59 -8.26
N ALA A 24 -10.17 -2.76 -7.43
CA ALA A 24 -11.46 -2.12 -7.62
C ALA A 24 -11.40 -0.58 -7.47
N ALA A 25 -10.43 -0.07 -6.70
CA ALA A 25 -10.17 1.36 -6.55
C ALA A 25 -9.34 1.96 -7.70
N ARG A 26 -8.94 1.21 -8.73
CA ARG A 26 -8.13 1.69 -9.88
C ARG A 26 -8.72 2.85 -10.68
N HIS A 27 -9.99 3.19 -10.47
CA HIS A 27 -10.60 4.38 -11.04
C HIS A 27 -10.04 5.68 -10.41
N LEU A 28 -9.37 5.61 -9.26
CA LEU A 28 -8.65 6.71 -8.64
C LEU A 28 -7.26 6.89 -9.29
N PRO A 29 -6.72 8.12 -9.33
CA PRO A 29 -5.47 8.43 -10.03
C PRO A 29 -4.22 8.09 -9.19
N PHE A 30 -4.03 6.80 -8.89
CA PHE A 30 -2.83 6.30 -8.22
C PHE A 30 -2.19 5.14 -8.97
N GLU A 31 -0.90 4.93 -8.72
CA GLU A 31 -0.17 3.75 -9.18
C GLU A 31 0.03 2.78 -8.01
N LEU A 32 -0.11 1.48 -8.27
CA LEU A 32 0.08 0.44 -7.27
C LEU A 32 1.15 -0.53 -7.73
N GLU A 33 2.20 -0.65 -6.92
CA GLU A 33 3.25 -1.64 -7.07
C GLU A 33 3.07 -2.71 -5.99
N VAL A 34 3.00 -3.99 -6.38
CA VAL A 34 2.94 -5.11 -5.42
C VAL A 34 4.33 -5.72 -5.31
N ARG A 35 4.86 -5.79 -4.09
CA ARG A 35 6.18 -6.35 -3.78
C ARG A 35 6.04 -7.56 -2.90
N ASP A 36 6.57 -8.68 -3.37
CA ASP A 36 6.63 -9.92 -2.60
C ASP A 36 7.78 -9.83 -1.58
N ILE A 37 7.44 -9.82 -0.30
CA ILE A 37 8.42 -9.73 0.79
C ILE A 37 9.36 -10.94 0.83
N THR A 38 8.99 -12.08 0.23
CA THR A 38 9.83 -13.30 0.20
C THR A 38 10.95 -13.23 -0.83
N THR A 39 10.90 -12.26 -1.74
CA THR A 39 11.93 -12.07 -2.78
C THR A 39 13.20 -11.37 -2.27
N ARG A 40 13.11 -10.72 -1.10
CA ARG A 40 14.21 -9.97 -0.48
C ARG A 40 14.19 -10.10 1.03
N ASP A 41 15.31 -10.51 1.62
CA ASP A 41 15.46 -10.66 3.06
C ASP A 41 15.14 -9.38 3.85
N ASP A 42 15.53 -8.20 3.36
CA ASP A 42 15.24 -6.93 4.03
C ASP A 42 13.73 -6.68 4.20
N TRP A 43 12.95 -7.00 3.16
CA TRP A 43 11.49 -6.85 3.20
C TRP A 43 10.86 -7.92 4.07
N PHE A 44 11.36 -9.16 3.98
CA PHE A 44 10.89 -10.25 4.81
C PHE A 44 11.09 -9.93 6.29
N GLN A 45 12.32 -9.59 6.70
CA GLN A 45 12.64 -9.28 8.09
C GLN A 45 11.79 -8.13 8.63
N ARG A 46 11.55 -7.11 7.81
CA ARG A 46 10.77 -5.92 8.20
C ARG A 46 9.26 -6.17 8.27
N TYR A 47 8.70 -6.93 7.33
CA TYR A 47 7.24 -6.98 7.14
C TYR A 47 6.60 -8.37 7.35
N GLN A 48 7.36 -9.46 7.54
CA GLN A 48 6.83 -10.83 7.67
C GLN A 48 5.67 -11.01 8.65
N TYR A 49 5.62 -10.22 9.72
CA TYR A 49 4.58 -10.27 10.76
C TYR A 49 3.51 -9.18 10.62
N GLU A 50 3.69 -8.23 9.70
CA GLU A 50 2.82 -7.06 9.54
C GLU A 50 2.08 -7.03 8.21
N ILE A 51 2.45 -7.88 7.25
CA ILE A 51 1.76 -8.00 5.97
C ILE A 51 0.26 -8.32 6.15
N PRO A 52 -0.64 -7.71 5.35
CA PRO A 52 -0.33 -6.77 4.26
C PRO A 52 0.05 -5.36 4.74
N VAL A 53 1.12 -4.79 4.18
CA VAL A 53 1.55 -3.41 4.48
C VAL A 53 1.46 -2.55 3.22
N LEU A 54 0.63 -1.52 3.27
CA LEU A 54 0.52 -0.53 2.19
C LEU A 54 1.35 0.70 2.54
N CYS A 55 2.20 1.13 1.63
CA CYS A 55 3.04 2.31 1.77
C CYS A 55 2.71 3.32 0.67
N GLN A 56 2.75 4.61 0.99
CA GLN A 56 2.77 5.69 0.00
C GLN A 56 4.22 6.04 -0.33
N VAL A 57 4.51 6.20 -1.60
CA VAL A 57 5.78 6.71 -2.09
C VAL A 57 5.62 8.20 -2.35
N THR A 58 6.42 9.01 -1.64
CA THR A 58 6.52 10.45 -1.85
C THR A 58 7.88 10.81 -2.42
N GLN A 59 7.93 11.83 -3.27
CA GLN A 59 9.19 12.39 -3.75
C GLN A 59 9.62 13.49 -2.77
N ALA A 60 10.74 13.28 -2.09
CA ALA A 60 11.39 14.29 -1.26
C ALA A 60 12.70 14.74 -1.90
N GLU A 61 13.24 15.87 -1.46
CA GLU A 61 14.51 16.43 -1.97
C GLU A 61 15.70 15.46 -1.80
N SER A 62 15.63 14.56 -0.81
CA SER A 62 16.65 13.54 -0.53
C SER A 62 16.43 12.21 -1.27
N GLY A 63 15.41 12.13 -2.15
CA GLY A 63 15.03 10.91 -2.87
C GLY A 63 13.61 10.39 -2.52
N PRO A 64 13.18 9.28 -3.13
CA PRO A 64 11.87 8.69 -2.85
C PRO A 64 11.81 8.15 -1.43
N GLN A 65 10.75 8.53 -0.70
CA GLN A 65 10.47 8.05 0.64
C GLN A 65 9.22 7.18 0.66
N GLU A 66 9.29 6.05 1.36
CA GLU A 66 8.17 5.13 1.56
C GLU A 66 7.60 5.31 2.96
N MET A 67 6.35 5.75 3.05
CA MET A 67 5.65 5.95 4.31
C MET A 67 4.53 4.92 4.46
N PRO A 68 4.55 4.03 5.47
CA PRO A 68 3.48 3.07 5.69
C PRO A 68 2.17 3.76 6.09
N LEU A 69 1.08 3.34 5.46
CA LEU A 69 -0.27 3.78 5.77
C LEU A 69 -0.80 3.06 7.03
N PRO A 70 -1.80 3.63 7.71
CA PRO A 70 -2.43 2.97 8.84
C PRO A 70 -3.05 1.64 8.41
N ARG A 71 -2.92 0.64 9.28
CA ARG A 71 -3.40 -0.71 9.01
C ARG A 71 -4.92 -0.73 8.81
N LEU A 72 -5.34 -1.34 7.72
CA LEU A 72 -6.74 -1.63 7.44
C LEU A 72 -7.14 -2.94 8.10
N SER A 73 -8.35 -2.99 8.65
CA SER A 73 -8.93 -4.25 9.11
C SER A 73 -9.13 -5.18 7.90
N PRO A 74 -8.86 -6.49 8.01
CA PRO A 74 -9.16 -7.46 6.94
C PRO A 74 -10.62 -7.42 6.50
N ARG A 75 -11.50 -7.12 7.45
CA ARG A 75 -12.96 -7.00 7.27
C ARG A 75 -13.40 -5.60 6.86
N ALA A 76 -12.47 -4.68 6.58
CA ALA A 76 -12.82 -3.33 6.14
C ALA A 76 -13.58 -3.42 4.79
N PRO A 77 -14.70 -2.68 4.65
CA PRO A 77 -15.43 -2.64 3.39
C PRO A 77 -14.63 -1.87 2.32
N GLN A 78 -14.98 -2.10 1.05
CA GLN A 78 -14.37 -1.46 -0.12
C GLN A 78 -14.29 0.07 0.02
N ALA A 79 -15.41 0.70 0.38
CA ALA A 79 -15.49 2.14 0.58
C ALA A 79 -14.47 2.68 1.59
N ARG A 80 -14.10 1.89 2.63
CA ARG A 80 -13.12 2.32 3.62
C ARG A 80 -11.69 2.32 3.06
N VAL A 81 -11.37 1.36 2.19
CA VAL A 81 -10.08 1.31 1.49
C VAL A 81 -9.97 2.51 0.56
N GLU A 82 -11.01 2.79 -0.22
CA GLU A 82 -11.05 3.94 -1.14
C GLU A 82 -10.90 5.26 -0.40
N GLN A 83 -11.64 5.46 0.71
CA GLN A 83 -11.50 6.66 1.55
C GLN A 83 -10.06 6.85 2.04
N LEU A 84 -9.39 5.77 2.43
CA LEU A 84 -8.00 5.83 2.84
C LEU A 84 -7.13 6.30 1.67
N ILE A 85 -7.21 5.64 0.51
CA ILE A 85 -6.45 6.04 -0.68
C ILE A 85 -6.70 7.51 -1.03
N GLN A 86 -7.96 7.95 -1.07
CA GLN A 86 -8.33 9.35 -1.33
C GLN A 86 -7.71 10.32 -0.33
N THR A 87 -7.67 9.97 0.95
CA THR A 87 -7.04 10.78 2.00
C THR A 87 -5.57 11.03 1.69
N TYR A 88 -4.84 10.00 1.26
CA TYR A 88 -3.40 10.07 1.00
C TYR A 88 -3.06 10.57 -0.41
N LEU A 89 -3.96 10.42 -1.39
CA LEU A 89 -3.83 11.00 -2.72
C LEU A 89 -3.61 12.52 -2.64
N GLY A 90 -4.35 13.21 -1.77
CA GLY A 90 -4.26 14.66 -1.58
C GLY A 90 -3.02 15.14 -0.79
N GLN A 91 -2.35 14.24 -0.06
CA GLN A 91 -1.21 14.59 0.81
C GLN A 91 0.12 14.64 0.07
N SER A 92 0.21 14.12 -1.17
CA SER A 92 1.44 14.15 -1.95
C SER A 92 1.83 15.57 -2.43
N LYS A 93 1.03 16.59 -2.09
CA LYS A 93 1.24 18.00 -2.40
C LYS A 93 1.40 18.80 -1.10
N ALA A 94 2.49 18.54 -0.37
CA ALA A 94 2.95 19.46 0.67
C ALA A 94 4.22 20.14 0.13
N GLU A 95 4.01 21.32 -0.45
CA GLU A 95 5.02 22.36 -0.65
C GLU A 95 5.52 22.90 0.71
#